data_AF-A0A7V8Y447-F1
#
_entry.id   AF-A0A7V8Y447-F1
#
_cell.length_a   1.000
_cell.length_b   1.000
_cell.length_c   1.000
_cell.angle_alpha   90.00
_cell.angle_beta   90.00
_cell.angle_gamma   90.00
#
_symmetry.space_group_name_H-M   'P 1'
#
loop_
_entity.id
_entity.type
_entity.pdbx_description
1 polymer ?
#
loop_
_entity_poly.entity_id
_entity_poly.type
_entity_poly.pdbx_seq_one_letter_code
_entity_poly.pdbx_strand_id
1 'polypeptide(L)' 'EEELDESIVLDDTEEGPDALRVFLSPVQAKAFADRAERVVSAGRPPCPLCAGPLDPEGHICPRQNGYHRRAPTPEDETDE' A
#
# COMPACT_ATOMS: atom_id res chain seq x y z
N GLU A 1 20.49 2.70 15.97
CA GLU A 1 20.01 2.01 14.75
C GLU A 1 20.85 0.77 14.65
N GLU A 2 20.24 -0.39 14.81
CA GLU A 2 20.95 -1.67 14.89
C GLU A 2 21.28 -2.10 13.46
N GLU A 3 22.57 -2.13 13.11
CA GLU A 3 23.02 -2.58 11.80
C GLU A 3 22.67 -4.07 11.65
N LEU A 4 21.77 -4.37 10.71
CA LEU A 4 21.39 -5.74 10.40
C LEU A 4 22.57 -6.41 9.67
N ASP A 5 23.42 -7.09 10.42
CA ASP A 5 24.50 -7.92 9.88
C ASP A 5 23.89 -9.09 9.09
N GLU A 6 24.44 -9.37 7.90
CA GLU A 6 24.02 -10.51 7.06
C GLU A 6 24.04 -11.81 7.86
N SER A 7 24.95 -11.95 8.82
CA SER A 7 25.02 -13.13 9.69
C SER A 7 23.76 -13.38 10.52
N ILE A 8 23.04 -12.32 10.94
CA ILE A 8 21.83 -12.39 11.77
C ILE A 8 20.61 -12.82 10.93
N VAL A 9 20.55 -12.38 9.67
CA VAL A 9 19.48 -12.78 8.72
C VAL A 9 19.70 -14.22 8.22
N LEU A 10 20.93 -14.72 8.32
CA LEU A 10 21.31 -16.05 7.87
C LEU A 10 21.17 -17.14 8.96
N ASP A 11 20.95 -16.76 10.22
CA ASP A 11 20.83 -17.69 11.34
C ASP A 11 19.38 -18.18 11.49
N ASP A 12 19.17 -19.51 11.44
CA ASP A 12 17.85 -20.15 11.56
C ASP A 12 17.46 -20.35 13.05
N THR A 13 17.81 -19.40 13.92
CA THR A 13 17.47 -19.44 15.36
C THR A 13 16.02 -19.00 15.60
N GLU A 14 15.38 -19.54 16.65
CA GLU A 14 14.01 -19.15 17.03
C GLU A 14 13.88 -17.66 17.44
N GLU A 15 15.00 -16.99 17.72
CA GLU A 15 15.07 -15.57 18.09
C GLU A 15 15.47 -14.65 16.90
N GLY A 16 15.59 -15.20 15.68
CA GLY A 16 15.86 -14.44 14.46
C GLY A 16 14.66 -13.62 13.96
N PRO A 17 14.89 -12.59 13.12
CA PRO A 17 13.81 -11.82 12.51
C PRO A 17 12.98 -12.67 11.54
N ASP A 18 11.69 -12.35 11.39
CA ASP A 18 10.82 -12.98 10.38
C ASP A 18 11.43 -12.76 8.98
N ALA A 19 12.02 -13.82 8.41
CA ALA A 19 12.73 -13.76 7.15
C ALA A 19 12.20 -14.78 6.12
N LEU A 20 12.17 -14.38 4.85
CA LEU A 20 11.88 -15.26 3.72
C LEU A 20 13.09 -15.33 2.80
N ARG A 21 13.65 -16.53 2.63
CA ARG A 21 14.72 -16.78 1.65
C ARG A 21 14.14 -17.35 0.36
N VAL A 22 14.48 -16.73 -0.77
CA VAL A 22 14.01 -17.13 -2.10
C VAL A 22 15.17 -17.18 -3.07
N PHE A 23 15.27 -18.30 -3.81
CA PHE A 23 16.23 -18.46 -4.88
C PHE A 23 15.56 -18.12 -6.22
N LEU A 24 16.17 -17.22 -6.98
CA LEU A 24 15.67 -16.78 -8.28
C LEU A 24 16.81 -16.81 -9.31
N SER A 25 16.51 -17.28 -10.52
CA SER A 25 17.39 -17.04 -11.67
C SER A 25 17.34 -15.56 -12.07
N PRO A 26 18.35 -15.04 -12.81
CA PRO A 26 18.32 -13.66 -13.29
C PRO A 26 17.05 -13.30 -14.07
N VAL A 27 16.52 -14.25 -14.86
CA VAL A 27 15.27 -14.05 -15.62
C VAL A 27 14.07 -13.94 -14.69
N GLN A 28 13.99 -14.77 -13.63
CA GLN A 28 12.92 -14.72 -12.65
C GLN A 28 12.96 -13.42 -11.84
N ALA A 29 14.15 -12.96 -11.43
CA ALA A 29 14.34 -11.71 -10.72
C ALA A 29 13.83 -10.51 -11.54
N LYS A 30 14.19 -10.44 -12.83
CA LYS A 30 13.68 -9.41 -13.73
C LYS A 30 12.15 -9.45 -13.85
N ALA A 31 11.59 -10.63 -14.09
CA ALA A 31 10.15 -10.79 -14.22
C ALA A 31 9.39 -10.44 -12.93
N PHE A 32 9.99 -10.71 -11.76
CA PHE A 32 9.43 -10.31 -10.47
C PHE A 32 9.41 -8.79 -10.32
N ALA A 33 10.53 -8.11 -10.58
CA ALA A 33 10.63 -6.65 -10.49
C ALA A 33 9.59 -5.96 -11.40
N ASP A 34 9.50 -6.37 -12.67
CA ASP A 34 8.55 -5.81 -13.63
C ASP A 34 7.08 -6.00 -13.18
N ARG A 35 6.75 -7.10 -12.49
CA ARG A 35 5.41 -7.33 -11.92
C ARG A 35 5.15 -6.54 -10.64
N ALA A 36 6.13 -6.52 -9.73
CA ALA A 36 6.02 -5.78 -8.48
C ALA A 36 5.81 -4.29 -8.75
N GLU A 37 6.54 -3.72 -9.71
CA GLU A 37 6.36 -2.34 -10.13
C GLU A 37 4.94 -2.07 -10.63
N ARG A 38 4.36 -2.95 -11.46
CA ARG A 38 2.96 -2.83 -11.89
C ARG A 38 1.98 -2.87 -10.72
N VAL A 39 2.20 -3.74 -9.74
CA VAL A 39 1.32 -3.87 -8.56
C VAL A 39 1.42 -2.62 -7.68
N VAL A 40 2.64 -2.12 -7.43
CA VAL A 40 2.88 -0.92 -6.62
C VAL A 40 2.38 0.34 -7.32
N SER A 41 2.63 0.47 -8.63
CA SER A 41 2.18 1.61 -9.45
C SER A 41 0.68 1.59 -9.74
N ALA A 42 0.03 0.43 -9.70
CA ALA A 42 -1.43 0.31 -9.61
C ALA A 42 -1.97 0.80 -8.25
N GLY A 43 -1.12 1.42 -7.44
CA GLY A 43 -1.44 2.03 -6.15
C GLY A 43 -2.71 2.87 -6.17
N ARG A 44 -3.19 3.13 -4.96
CA ARG A 44 -4.41 3.89 -4.71
C ARG A 44 -4.43 5.18 -5.56
N PRO A 45 -5.49 5.42 -6.35
CA PRO A 45 -5.53 6.57 -7.24
C PRO A 45 -5.23 7.85 -6.44
N PRO A 46 -4.46 8.79 -6.97
CA PRO A 46 -4.16 10.02 -6.26
C PRO A 46 -5.45 10.83 -6.10
N CYS A 47 -5.65 11.39 -4.92
CA CYS A 47 -6.72 12.33 -4.66
C CYS A 47 -6.57 13.51 -5.65
N PRO A 48 -7.59 13.84 -6.45
CA PRO A 48 -7.50 14.94 -7.44
C PRO A 48 -7.30 16.30 -6.76
N LEU A 49 -7.58 16.39 -5.46
CA LEU A 49 -7.39 17.59 -4.67
C LEU A 49 -6.01 17.65 -4.05
N CYS A 50 -5.56 16.66 -3.28
CA CYS A 50 -4.30 16.75 -2.50
C CYS A 50 -3.15 15.88 -3.01
N ALA A 51 -3.36 15.06 -4.04
CA ALA A 51 -2.43 14.05 -4.57
C ALA A 51 -2.02 12.93 -3.59
N GLY A 52 -2.63 12.86 -2.41
CA GLY A 52 -2.47 11.73 -1.48
C GLY A 52 -3.22 10.48 -1.95
N PRO A 53 -2.90 9.29 -1.43
CA PRO A 53 -3.53 8.04 -1.86
C PRO A 53 -5.00 7.95 -1.42
N LEU A 54 -5.90 7.55 -2.35
CA LEU A 54 -7.31 7.30 -2.06
C LEU A 54 -7.55 5.89 -1.49
N ASP A 55 -7.97 5.81 -0.23
CA ASP A 55 -8.33 4.55 0.43
C ASP A 55 -9.65 3.96 -0.11
N PRO A 56 -9.80 2.62 -0.24
CA PRO A 56 -11.07 1.96 -0.56
C PRO A 56 -12.26 2.38 0.31
N GLU A 57 -12.05 2.62 1.61
CA GLU A 57 -13.09 3.06 2.54
C GLU A 57 -13.38 4.57 2.46
N GLY A 58 -12.59 5.32 1.69
CA GLY A 58 -12.70 6.77 1.51
C GLY A 58 -11.49 7.54 2.06
N HIS A 59 -11.19 8.69 1.44
CA HIS A 59 -10.03 9.51 1.79
C HIS A 59 -10.41 10.83 2.46
N ILE A 60 -9.92 11.05 3.68
CA ILE A 60 -10.05 12.32 4.41
C ILE A 60 -9.08 13.33 3.80
N CYS A 61 -9.57 14.20 2.92
CA CYS A 61 -8.73 15.17 2.24
C CYS A 61 -8.44 16.38 3.15
N PRO A 62 -7.15 16.68 3.46
CA PRO A 62 -6.80 17.89 4.22
C PRO A 62 -7.25 19.19 3.54
N ARG A 63 -7.28 19.21 2.19
CA ARG A 63 -7.78 20.36 1.40
C ARG A 63 -9.29 20.56 1.51
N GLN A 64 -10.04 19.55 1.96
CA GLN A 64 -11.47 19.66 2.23
C GLN A 64 -11.77 19.86 3.73
N ASN A 65 -10.76 20.03 4.59
CA ASN A 65 -10.93 20.08 6.05
C ASN A 65 -11.78 18.93 6.61
N GLY A 66 -11.67 17.73 6.03
CA GLY A 66 -12.42 16.55 6.47
C GLY A 66 -13.89 16.48 6.03
N TYR A 67 -14.36 17.35 5.13
CA TYR A 67 -15.70 17.26 4.58
C TYR A 67 -15.86 16.05 3.66
N HIS A 68 -16.62 15.06 4.11
CA HIS A 68 -17.10 13.94 3.28
C HIS A 68 -18.56 14.16 2.92
N ARG A 69 -18.87 14.29 1.62
CA ARG A 69 -20.28 14.17 1.17
C ARG A 69 -20.68 12.70 1.35
N ARG A 70 -21.59 12.43 2.29
CA ARG A 70 -22.30 11.15 2.30
C ARG A 70 -23.11 11.08 1.00
N ALA A 71 -23.15 9.92 0.36
CA ALA A 71 -24.08 9.72 -0.74
C ALA A 71 -25.51 9.94 -0.20
N PRO A 72 -26.39 10.67 -0.93
CA PRO A 72 -27.77 10.84 -0.52
C PRO A 72 -28.41 9.46 -0.38
N THR A 73 -29.13 9.24 0.72
CA THR A 73 -29.98 8.05 0.85
C THR A 73 -31.27 8.29 0.06
N PRO A 74 -31.99 7.23 -0.34
CA PRO A 74 -33.30 7.38 -0.98
C PRO A 74 -34.32 8.18 -0.13
N GLU A 75 -34.07 8.27 1.17
CA GLU A 75 -34.87 9.02 2.14
C GLU A 75 -34.66 10.54 1.96
N ASP A 76 -33.43 10.95 1.63
CA ASP A 76 -33.04 12.34 1.38
C ASP A 76 -33.64 12.90 0.07
N GLU A 77 -34.07 12.03 -0.87
CA GLU A 77 -34.67 12.42 -2.16
C GLU A 77 -36.20 12.65 -2.07
N THR A 78 -36.84 12.25 -0.97
CA THR A 78 -38.31 12.33 -0.81
C THR A 78 -38.81 13.61 -0.13
N ASP A 79 -37.90 14.52 0.24
CA ASP A 79 -38.19 15.76 0.97
C ASP A 79 -38.27 17.02 0.05
N GLU A 80 -38.37 16.84 -1.28
CA GLU A 80 -38.69 17.92 -2.26
C GLU A 80 -40.14 17.85 -2.79
#